data_AF-A0A0U1R140-F1
#
_entry.id   AF-A0A0U1R140-F1
#
_cell.length_a   1.000
_cell.length_b   1.000
_cell.length_c   1.000
_cell.angle_alpha   90.00
_cell.angle_beta   90.00
_cell.angle_gamma   90.00
#
_symmetry.space_group_name_H-M   'P 1'
#
loop_
_entity.id
_entity.type
_entity.pdbx_description
1 polymer ?
#
loop_
_entity_poly.entity_id
_entity_poly.type
_entity_poly.pdbx_seq_one_letter_code
_entity_poly.pdbx_strand_id
1 'polypeptide(L)'
;MSERSIDTNGWFESPNNPLSKVGIYAYLGKNIPGAPDPGKIYYVYRPEDELSDPACIDSFKLLPWTDDHPPGLLGEEDEGLTPAEEKGVQGVIGERVYYEDGVLYGNIKVFSQTMDELIRKGKKELSCGYRSKYEWQSGTYNGDQYDVIPANIFGQAQILTALQESINAALNNGVISVGKTFDIIQKLYITQLAGDDGAWQQVQNIGYWIDAVMRSTTSEEIS
;
A
#
# COMPACT_ATOMS: atom_id res chain seq x y z
N MET A 1 6.57 -19.39 14.16
CA MET A 1 5.47 -19.77 15.08
C MET A 1 6.03 -20.65 16.19
N SER A 2 6.47 -20.07 17.31
CA SER A 2 7.07 -20.82 18.44
C SER A 2 6.27 -20.74 19.74
N GLU A 3 5.34 -19.79 19.90
CA GLU A 3 4.44 -19.72 21.05
C GLU A 3 2.99 -19.91 20.61
N ARG A 4 2.24 -20.76 21.33
CA ARG A 4 0.83 -21.01 21.08
C ARG A 4 0.09 -21.13 22.42
N SER A 5 -1.08 -20.50 22.52
CA SER A 5 -2.00 -20.66 23.64
C SER A 5 -3.31 -21.27 23.16
N ILE A 6 -3.78 -22.34 23.81
CA ILE A 6 -5.05 -22.99 23.48
C ILE A 6 -6.11 -22.52 24.48
N ASP A 7 -7.26 -22.08 23.99
CA ASP A 7 -8.38 -21.67 24.84
C ASP A 7 -9.22 -22.86 25.33
N THR A 8 -10.27 -22.58 26.11
CA THR A 8 -11.18 -23.61 26.65
C THR A 8 -11.97 -24.36 25.57
N ASN A 9 -12.07 -23.81 24.35
CA ASN A 9 -12.75 -24.42 23.21
C ASN A 9 -11.81 -25.27 22.35
N GLY A 10 -10.51 -25.30 22.68
CA GLY A 10 -9.49 -26.04 21.92
C GLY A 10 -8.91 -25.26 20.73
N TRP A 11 -9.23 -23.97 20.59
CA TRP A 11 -8.69 -23.12 19.52
C TRP A 11 -7.38 -22.49 19.96
N PHE A 12 -6.36 -22.55 19.09
CA PHE A 12 -5.07 -21.94 19.39
C PHE A 12 -4.97 -20.52 18.86
N GLU A 13 -4.23 -19.71 19.60
CA GLU A 13 -3.74 -18.40 19.21
C GLU A 13 -2.21 -18.45 19.11
N SER A 14 -1.65 -17.82 18.08
CA SER A 14 -0.21 -17.61 17.91
C SER A 14 0.06 -16.11 17.95
N PRO A 15 0.95 -15.58 18.82
CA PRO A 15 1.03 -14.14 19.10
C PRO A 15 1.80 -13.33 18.04
N ASN A 16 2.81 -13.90 17.40
CA ASN A 16 3.77 -13.14 16.58
C ASN A 16 3.94 -13.81 15.21
N ASN A 17 3.07 -13.47 14.26
CA ASN A 17 3.08 -14.03 12.92
C ASN A 17 3.31 -12.90 11.92
N PRO A 18 4.23 -13.06 10.96
CA PRO A 18 4.38 -12.12 9.86
C PRO A 18 3.07 -12.05 9.05
N LEU A 19 2.53 -10.85 8.88
CA LEU A 19 1.34 -10.55 8.09
C LEU A 19 1.73 -9.95 6.74
N SER A 20 2.72 -9.05 6.74
CA SER A 20 3.27 -8.40 5.55
C SER A 20 4.72 -8.03 5.80
N LYS A 21 5.48 -7.78 4.73
CA LYS A 21 6.89 -7.41 4.81
C LYS A 21 7.23 -6.35 3.77
N VAL A 22 8.22 -5.52 4.07
CA VAL A 22 8.78 -4.53 3.14
C VAL A 22 9.48 -5.26 2.00
N GLY A 23 9.18 -4.86 0.77
CA GLY A 23 9.82 -5.46 -0.40
C GLY A 23 9.00 -5.33 -1.67
N ILE A 24 9.50 -5.97 -2.73
CA ILE A 24 8.85 -6.04 -4.03
C ILE A 24 8.23 -7.42 -4.20
N TYR A 25 6.98 -7.46 -4.66
CA TYR A 25 6.17 -8.67 -4.77
C TYR A 25 5.56 -8.79 -6.17
N ALA A 26 5.69 -9.98 -6.76
CA ALA A 26 5.11 -10.27 -8.05
C ALA A 26 3.61 -10.58 -7.92
N TYR A 27 2.79 -9.83 -8.65
CA TYR A 27 1.34 -10.02 -8.74
C TYR A 27 0.93 -10.16 -10.20
N LEU A 28 0.02 -11.10 -10.47
CA LEU A 28 -0.65 -11.16 -11.77
C LEU A 28 -1.60 -9.95 -11.88
N GLY A 29 -1.64 -9.28 -13.03
CA GLY A 29 -2.40 -8.05 -13.23
C GLY A 29 -3.88 -8.18 -12.85
N LYS A 30 -4.49 -9.35 -13.06
CA LYS A 30 -5.88 -9.61 -12.64
C LYS A 30 -6.12 -9.45 -11.12
N ASN A 31 -5.06 -9.53 -10.31
CA ASN A 31 -5.10 -9.39 -8.85
C ASN A 31 -4.79 -7.95 -8.40
N ILE A 32 -4.51 -7.02 -9.32
CA ILE A 32 -4.24 -5.61 -9.03
C ILE A 32 -5.37 -4.78 -9.67
N PRO A 33 -6.24 -4.15 -8.88
CA PRO A 33 -7.24 -3.23 -9.40
C PRO A 33 -6.60 -2.18 -10.33
N GLY A 34 -7.16 -2.03 -11.54
CA GLY A 34 -6.68 -1.05 -12.52
C GLY A 34 -5.44 -1.48 -13.34
N ALA A 35 -5.02 -2.75 -13.30
CA ALA A 35 -3.91 -3.22 -14.12
C ALA A 35 -4.16 -3.10 -15.63
N PRO A 36 -3.20 -2.54 -16.40
CA PRO A 36 -3.34 -2.41 -17.86
C PRO A 36 -3.52 -3.74 -18.58
N ASP A 37 -2.90 -4.81 -18.06
CA ASP A 37 -2.96 -6.15 -18.64
C ASP A 37 -3.19 -7.19 -17.53
N PRO A 38 -4.38 -7.80 -17.45
CA PRO A 38 -4.69 -8.80 -16.43
C PRO A 38 -3.81 -10.06 -16.48
N GLY A 39 -3.19 -10.37 -17.62
CA GLY A 39 -2.35 -11.55 -17.83
C GLY A 39 -0.86 -11.33 -17.58
N LYS A 40 -0.43 -10.08 -17.37
CA LYS A 40 0.98 -9.73 -17.12
C LYS A 40 1.31 -9.78 -15.63
N ILE A 41 2.54 -10.15 -15.29
CA ILE A 41 3.09 -9.98 -13.94
C ILE A 41 3.56 -8.54 -13.77
N TYR A 42 3.14 -7.90 -12.68
CA TYR A 42 3.62 -6.61 -12.22
C TYR A 42 4.26 -6.75 -10.85
N TYR A 43 5.22 -5.87 -10.58
CA TYR A 43 5.97 -5.84 -9.34
C TYR A 43 5.45 -4.72 -8.44
N VAL A 44 4.82 -5.10 -7.33
CA VAL A 44 4.24 -4.18 -6.35
C VAL A 44 5.25 -3.94 -5.24
N TYR A 45 5.65 -2.70 -5.03
CA TYR A 45 6.50 -2.31 -3.91
C TYR A 45 5.66 -2.00 -2.66
N ARG A 46 6.02 -2.63 -1.54
CA ARG A 46 5.50 -2.32 -0.20
C ARG A 46 6.60 -1.62 0.61
N PRO A 47 6.51 -0.30 0.83
CA PRO A 47 7.51 0.44 1.59
C PRO A 47 7.40 0.24 3.10
N GLU A 48 8.50 0.54 3.79
CA GLU A 48 8.58 0.57 5.25
C GLU A 48 7.61 1.57 5.87
N ASP A 49 7.50 2.75 5.30
CA ASP A 49 6.62 3.80 5.82
C ASP A 49 5.13 3.41 5.72
N GLU A 50 4.73 2.63 4.71
CA GLU A 50 3.35 2.11 4.63
C GLU A 50 3.08 1.09 5.74
N LEU A 51 4.00 0.14 5.95
CA LEU A 51 3.76 -0.93 6.93
C LEU A 51 3.91 -0.47 8.38
N SER A 52 4.65 0.61 8.62
CA SER A 52 4.79 1.23 9.94
C SER A 52 3.70 2.27 10.25
N ASP A 53 2.87 2.62 9.28
CA ASP A 53 1.78 3.58 9.47
C ASP A 53 0.69 3.04 10.41
N PRO A 54 0.24 3.83 11.41
CA PRO A 54 -0.80 3.41 12.34
C PRO A 54 -2.12 3.01 11.69
N ALA A 55 -2.55 3.70 10.62
CA ALA A 55 -3.80 3.35 9.93
C ALA A 55 -3.65 2.05 9.12
N CYS A 56 -2.47 1.81 8.55
CA CYS A 56 -2.14 0.51 7.96
C CYS A 56 -2.15 -0.60 9.01
N ILE A 57 -1.45 -0.42 10.13
CA ILE A 57 -1.42 -1.37 11.27
C ILE A 57 -2.83 -1.67 11.76
N ASP A 58 -3.67 -0.64 11.94
CA ASP A 58 -5.06 -0.80 12.37
C ASP A 58 -5.92 -1.52 11.34
N SER A 59 -5.66 -1.35 10.03
CA SER A 59 -6.43 -2.00 8.98
C SER A 59 -6.31 -3.53 8.98
N PHE A 60 -5.25 -4.09 9.59
CA PHE A 60 -5.09 -5.54 9.72
C PHE A 60 -5.82 -6.14 10.92
N LYS A 61 -6.24 -5.31 11.90
CA LYS A 61 -6.91 -5.79 13.10
C LYS A 61 -8.26 -6.39 12.75
N LEU A 62 -8.58 -7.53 13.36
CA LEU A 62 -9.87 -8.22 13.21
C LEU A 62 -10.18 -8.71 11.79
N LEU A 63 -9.21 -8.70 10.87
CA LEU A 63 -9.42 -9.23 9.53
C LEU A 63 -9.55 -10.77 9.58
N PRO A 64 -10.55 -11.34 8.87
CA PRO A 64 -10.60 -12.77 8.67
C PRO A 64 -9.49 -13.21 7.72
N TRP A 65 -9.05 -14.46 7.87
CA TRP A 65 -8.15 -15.09 6.93
C TRP A 65 -8.65 -16.48 6.51
N THR A 66 -8.24 -16.88 5.30
CA THR A 66 -8.69 -18.10 4.63
C THR A 66 -7.53 -19.02 4.31
N ASP A 67 -7.87 -20.28 4.02
CA ASP A 67 -6.94 -21.19 3.37
C ASP A 67 -6.79 -20.80 1.89
N ASP A 68 -5.60 -20.32 1.55
CA ASP A 68 -5.26 -19.73 0.25
C ASP A 68 -6.15 -18.55 -0.16
N HIS A 69 -5.79 -17.90 -1.26
CA HIS A 69 -6.53 -16.76 -1.78
C HIS A 69 -7.93 -17.19 -2.27
N PRO A 70 -8.98 -16.40 -2.01
CA PRO A 70 -10.21 -16.49 -2.80
C PRO A 70 -9.96 -16.00 -4.24
N PRO A 71 -10.89 -16.24 -5.18
CA PRO A 71 -10.82 -15.65 -6.51
C PRO A 71 -10.76 -14.11 -6.51
N GLY A 72 -11.29 -13.47 -5.46
CA GLY A 72 -11.18 -12.05 -5.16
C GLY A 72 -10.82 -11.78 -3.69
N LEU A 73 -11.03 -10.54 -3.22
CA LEU A 73 -10.97 -10.24 -1.79
C LEU A 73 -12.22 -10.79 -1.08
N LEU A 74 -12.09 -11.07 0.22
CA LEU A 74 -13.26 -11.36 1.04
C LEU A 74 -14.07 -10.08 1.26
N GLY A 75 -15.39 -10.19 1.19
CA GLY A 75 -16.30 -9.07 1.43
C GLY A 75 -17.70 -9.35 0.93
N GLU A 76 -18.50 -8.30 0.83
CA GLU A 76 -19.88 -8.37 0.40
C GLU A 76 -19.99 -8.67 -1.11
N GLU A 77 -20.95 -9.53 -1.48
CA GLU A 77 -21.17 -9.95 -2.87
C GLU A 77 -21.59 -8.77 -3.77
N ASP A 78 -22.28 -7.78 -3.21
CA ASP A 78 -22.73 -6.57 -3.91
C ASP A 78 -21.57 -5.64 -4.33
N GLU A 79 -20.43 -5.71 -3.63
CA GLU A 79 -19.17 -5.09 -4.03
C GLU A 79 -18.36 -5.97 -5.02
N GLY A 80 -18.91 -7.10 -5.47
CA GLY A 80 -18.23 -8.06 -6.34
C GLY A 80 -17.14 -8.85 -5.63
N LEU A 81 -17.19 -8.94 -4.31
CA LEU A 81 -16.23 -9.65 -3.47
C LEU A 81 -16.71 -11.07 -3.14
N THR A 82 -15.83 -11.89 -2.58
CA THR A 82 -16.15 -13.27 -2.21
C THR A 82 -16.73 -13.32 -0.79
N PRO A 83 -17.98 -13.75 -0.59
CA PRO A 83 -18.57 -13.89 0.74
C PRO A 83 -17.79 -14.85 1.64
N ALA A 84 -17.79 -14.55 2.93
CA ALA A 84 -17.06 -15.33 3.94
C ALA A 84 -17.57 -16.78 4.04
N GLU A 85 -18.88 -16.97 3.89
CA GLU A 85 -19.56 -18.25 3.89
C GLU A 85 -19.27 -19.09 2.64
N GLU A 86 -18.95 -18.45 1.51
CA GLU A 86 -18.61 -19.14 0.26
C GLU A 86 -17.20 -19.72 0.33
N LYS A 87 -16.21 -18.91 0.74
CA LYS A 87 -14.81 -19.34 0.81
C LYS A 87 -14.50 -20.14 2.09
N GLY A 88 -15.17 -19.82 3.19
CA GLY A 88 -14.93 -20.41 4.50
C GLY A 88 -13.75 -19.77 5.24
N VAL A 89 -14.07 -18.96 6.25
CA VAL A 89 -13.08 -18.34 7.15
C VAL A 89 -12.48 -19.39 8.09
N GLN A 90 -11.16 -19.37 8.21
CA GLN A 90 -10.41 -20.34 9.01
C GLN A 90 -9.98 -19.78 10.37
N GLY A 91 -9.99 -18.46 10.49
CA GLY A 91 -9.63 -17.73 11.69
C GLY A 91 -9.63 -16.22 11.48
N VAL A 92 -9.07 -15.51 12.46
CA VAL A 92 -9.02 -14.05 12.49
C VAL A 92 -7.65 -13.55 12.94
N ILE A 93 -7.25 -12.36 12.47
CA ILE A 93 -6.15 -11.59 13.03
C ILE A 93 -6.66 -10.89 14.29
N GLY A 94 -5.94 -10.98 15.40
CA GLY A 94 -6.31 -10.29 16.63
C GLY A 94 -5.96 -8.80 16.59
N GLU A 95 -6.07 -8.14 17.75
CA GLU A 95 -5.82 -6.70 17.85
C GLU A 95 -4.34 -6.35 18.11
N ARG A 96 -3.49 -7.34 18.42
CA ARG A 96 -2.06 -7.12 18.62
C ARG A 96 -1.38 -7.17 17.27
N VAL A 97 -1.48 -6.06 16.53
CA VAL A 97 -0.76 -5.83 15.28
C VAL A 97 0.28 -4.74 15.51
N TYR A 98 1.51 -4.98 15.07
CA TYR A 98 2.62 -4.05 15.23
C TYR A 98 3.66 -4.23 14.14
N TYR A 99 4.39 -3.15 13.86
CA TYR A 99 5.50 -3.15 12.92
C TYR A 99 6.83 -3.30 13.65
N GLU A 100 7.72 -4.13 13.14
CA GLU A 100 9.09 -4.29 13.65
C GLU A 100 10.03 -4.74 12.51
N ASP A 101 11.15 -4.03 12.32
CA ASP A 101 12.27 -4.38 11.43
C ASP A 101 11.86 -4.86 10.03
N GLY A 102 11.07 -4.05 9.31
CA GLY A 102 10.65 -4.41 7.95
C GLY A 102 9.45 -5.35 7.88
N VAL A 103 8.86 -5.75 9.00
CA VAL A 103 7.79 -6.76 9.03
C VAL A 103 6.60 -6.28 9.87
N LEU A 104 5.40 -6.41 9.31
CA LEU A 104 4.16 -6.26 10.05
C LEU A 104 3.83 -7.60 10.72
N TYR A 105 3.74 -7.62 12.03
CA TYR A 105 3.37 -8.78 12.83
C TYR A 105 1.97 -8.67 13.37
N GLY A 106 1.33 -9.83 13.58
CA GLY A 106 0.09 -9.88 14.33
C GLY A 106 -0.15 -11.22 15.02
N ASN A 107 -1.00 -11.19 16.05
CA ASN A 107 -1.54 -12.41 16.61
C ASN A 107 -2.64 -12.98 15.70
N ILE A 108 -2.68 -14.29 15.53
CA ILE A 108 -3.72 -14.98 14.77
C ILE A 108 -4.41 -16.00 15.66
N LYS A 109 -5.72 -16.14 15.47
CA LYS A 109 -6.51 -17.19 16.09
C LYS A 109 -7.07 -18.12 15.03
N VAL A 110 -6.97 -19.42 15.24
CA VAL A 110 -7.44 -20.46 14.31
C VAL A 110 -8.67 -21.14 14.89
N PHE A 111 -9.76 -21.14 14.12
CA PHE A 111 -11.01 -21.85 14.48
C PHE A 111 -11.10 -23.23 13.81
N SER A 112 -10.45 -23.39 12.65
CA SER A 112 -10.52 -24.60 11.84
C SER A 112 -9.53 -25.68 12.30
N GLN A 113 -10.06 -26.89 12.57
CA GLN A 113 -9.25 -28.07 12.91
C GLN A 113 -8.35 -28.50 11.74
N THR A 114 -8.89 -28.47 10.52
CA THR A 114 -8.13 -28.78 9.30
C THR A 114 -6.93 -27.85 9.15
N MET A 115 -7.11 -26.55 9.41
CA MET A 115 -6.00 -25.61 9.35
C MET A 115 -5.02 -25.77 10.50
N ASP A 116 -5.47 -26.09 11.71
CA ASP A 116 -4.54 -26.44 12.79
C ASP A 116 -3.63 -27.60 12.40
N GLU A 117 -4.19 -28.66 11.79
CA GLU A 117 -3.38 -29.77 11.29
C GLU A 117 -2.38 -29.36 10.20
N LEU A 118 -2.81 -28.57 9.22
CA LEU A 118 -1.94 -28.12 8.13
C LEU A 118 -0.80 -27.23 8.66
N ILE A 119 -1.10 -26.33 9.60
CA ILE A 119 -0.11 -25.47 10.25
C ILE A 119 0.87 -26.33 11.09
N ARG A 120 0.38 -27.36 11.79
CA ARG A 120 1.24 -28.35 12.49
C ARG A 120 2.13 -29.14 11.53
N LYS A 121 1.64 -29.44 10.32
CA LYS A 121 2.39 -30.10 9.24
C LYS A 121 3.32 -29.14 8.48
N GLY A 122 3.31 -27.84 8.81
CA GLY A 122 4.29 -26.87 8.33
C GLY A 122 3.75 -25.83 7.33
N LYS A 123 2.43 -25.74 7.11
CA LYS A 123 1.85 -24.62 6.34
C LYS A 123 2.14 -23.30 7.06
N LYS A 124 2.66 -22.33 6.29
CA LYS A 124 3.05 -21.00 6.78
C LYS A 124 2.25 -19.87 6.13
N GLU A 125 1.89 -20.03 4.86
CA GLU A 125 1.16 -19.02 4.10
C GLU A 125 -0.32 -19.06 4.48
N LEU A 126 -0.85 -17.90 4.88
CA LEU A 126 -2.26 -17.66 5.17
C LEU A 126 -2.70 -16.43 4.38
N SER A 127 -3.89 -16.45 3.79
CA SER A 127 -4.40 -15.33 3.01
C SER A 127 -5.26 -14.41 3.87
N CYS A 128 -4.81 -13.18 4.09
CA CYS A 128 -5.64 -12.10 4.64
C CYS A 128 -5.95 -11.09 3.52
N GLY A 129 -7.24 -10.85 3.28
CA GLY A 129 -7.73 -9.99 2.20
C GLY A 129 -7.68 -8.50 2.56
N TYR A 130 -6.51 -7.97 2.88
CA TYR A 130 -6.38 -6.55 3.20
C TYR A 130 -6.48 -5.70 1.92
N ARG A 131 -7.21 -4.58 2.00
CA ARG A 131 -7.43 -3.69 0.85
C ARG A 131 -6.22 -2.79 0.66
N SER A 132 -5.67 -2.77 -0.55
CA SER A 132 -4.64 -1.81 -0.96
C SER A 132 -5.17 -0.99 -2.12
N LYS A 133 -4.95 0.33 -2.07
CA LYS A 133 -5.10 1.20 -3.25
C LYS A 133 -3.75 1.33 -3.92
N TYR A 134 -3.71 1.30 -5.23
CA TYR A 134 -2.48 1.23 -6.02
C TYR A 134 -2.39 2.39 -7.01
N GLU A 135 -1.17 2.89 -7.22
CA GLU A 135 -0.81 3.81 -8.30
C GLU A 135 0.26 3.22 -9.21
N TRP A 136 0.09 3.44 -10.51
CA TRP A 136 1.01 2.99 -11.54
C TRP A 136 2.20 3.92 -11.65
N GLN A 137 3.26 3.61 -10.90
CA GLN A 137 4.53 4.29 -11.01
C GLN A 137 5.66 3.29 -10.88
N SER A 138 6.52 3.27 -11.90
CA SER A 138 7.73 2.46 -11.88
C SER A 138 8.88 3.17 -11.15
N GLY A 139 9.74 2.38 -10.52
CA GLY A 139 10.94 2.87 -9.83
C GLY A 139 11.84 1.73 -9.41
N THR A 140 12.78 2.00 -8.50
CA THR A 140 13.69 0.98 -7.96
C THR A 140 13.71 0.99 -6.45
N TYR A 141 13.78 -0.21 -5.85
CA TYR A 141 14.03 -0.40 -4.44
C TYR A 141 15.13 -1.45 -4.27
N ASN A 142 16.23 -1.08 -3.59
CA ASN A 142 17.42 -1.91 -3.44
C ASN A 142 18.00 -2.48 -4.75
N GLY A 143 17.83 -1.75 -5.86
CA GLY A 143 18.30 -2.15 -7.19
C GLY A 143 17.30 -2.97 -8.01
N ASP A 144 16.22 -3.44 -7.40
CA ASP A 144 15.15 -4.16 -8.09
C ASP A 144 14.06 -3.20 -8.58
N GLN A 145 13.52 -3.46 -9.76
CA GLN A 145 12.48 -2.63 -10.39
C GLN A 145 11.09 -2.97 -9.82
N TYR A 146 10.24 -1.95 -9.67
CA TYR A 146 8.82 -2.11 -9.41
C TYR A 146 7.98 -1.35 -10.43
N ASP A 147 6.70 -1.70 -10.54
CA ASP A 147 5.72 -1.10 -11.46
C ASP A 147 4.64 -0.28 -10.74
N VAL A 148 4.41 -0.57 -9.45
CA VAL A 148 3.24 -0.10 -8.70
C VAL A 148 3.62 0.24 -7.26
N ILE A 149 3.06 1.34 -6.75
CA ILE A 149 3.20 1.80 -5.36
C ILE A 149 1.82 1.98 -4.70
N PRO A 150 1.74 2.11 -3.36
CA PRO A 150 0.49 2.38 -2.66
C PRO A 150 -0.09 3.76 -2.99
N ALA A 151 -1.41 3.92 -3.00
CA ALA A 151 -2.08 5.19 -3.33
C ALA A 151 -2.42 6.06 -2.09
N ASN A 152 -1.55 6.08 -1.09
CA ASN A 152 -1.68 6.85 0.16
C ASN A 152 -0.62 7.97 0.24
N ILE A 153 -0.54 8.68 1.37
CA ILE A 153 0.43 9.76 1.60
C ILE A 153 1.89 9.30 1.41
N PHE A 154 2.18 8.00 1.53
CA PHE A 154 3.51 7.46 1.32
C PHE A 154 3.80 7.24 -0.17
N GLY A 155 2.82 6.76 -0.93
CA GLY A 155 2.91 6.79 -2.40
C GLY A 155 3.17 8.20 -2.92
N GLN A 156 2.45 9.18 -2.37
CA GLN A 156 2.68 10.60 -2.63
C GLN A 156 4.13 11.01 -2.32
N ALA A 157 4.67 10.67 -1.14
CA ALA A 157 6.06 10.97 -0.79
C ALA A 157 7.08 10.31 -1.75
N GLN A 158 6.81 9.09 -2.20
CA GLN A 158 7.66 8.39 -3.18
C GLN A 158 7.59 9.02 -4.58
N ILE A 159 6.41 9.46 -5.03
CA ILE A 159 6.25 10.24 -6.26
C ILE A 159 7.15 11.48 -6.19
N LEU A 160 7.02 12.25 -5.10
CA LEU A 160 7.78 13.49 -4.91
C LEU A 160 9.30 13.21 -4.89
N THR A 161 9.72 12.13 -4.24
CA THR A 161 11.14 11.74 -4.16
C THR A 161 11.70 11.31 -5.52
N ALA A 162 10.95 10.51 -6.29
CA ALA A 162 11.37 10.07 -7.62
C ALA A 162 11.54 11.25 -8.60
N LEU A 163 10.72 12.30 -8.44
CA LEU A 163 10.83 13.52 -9.24
C LEU A 163 12.06 14.37 -8.87
N GLN A 164 12.60 14.21 -7.67
CA GLN A 164 13.72 15.02 -7.18
C GLN A 164 14.99 14.85 -8.02
N GLU A 165 15.28 13.65 -8.54
CA GLU A 165 16.44 13.44 -9.42
C GLU A 165 16.34 14.26 -10.70
N SER A 166 15.16 14.28 -11.33
CA SER A 166 14.90 15.06 -12.54
C SER A 166 14.95 16.56 -12.27
N ILE A 167 14.40 17.00 -11.13
CA ILE A 167 14.48 18.41 -10.69
C ILE A 167 15.93 18.83 -10.46
N ASN A 168 16.73 17.99 -9.79
CA ASN A 168 18.15 18.25 -9.55
C ASN A 168 18.92 18.37 -10.87
N ALA A 169 18.66 17.48 -11.83
CA ALA A 169 19.27 17.56 -13.15
C ALA A 169 18.89 18.87 -13.88
N ALA A 170 17.60 19.27 -13.79
CA ALA A 170 17.09 20.50 -14.40
C ALA A 170 17.64 21.77 -13.74
N LEU A 171 17.90 21.75 -12.43
CA LEU A 171 18.60 22.82 -11.73
C LEU A 171 20.06 22.89 -12.17
N ASN A 172 20.74 21.74 -12.23
CA ASN A 172 22.16 21.66 -12.58
C ASN A 172 22.45 22.07 -14.04
N ASN A 173 21.54 21.76 -14.97
CA ASN A 173 21.70 22.10 -16.38
C ASN A 173 21.08 23.47 -16.76
N GLY A 174 20.48 24.18 -15.80
CA GLY A 174 19.92 25.52 -15.98
C GLY A 174 18.55 25.59 -16.65
N VAL A 175 17.89 24.44 -16.90
CA VAL A 175 16.48 24.39 -17.35
C VAL A 175 15.57 25.04 -16.31
N ILE A 176 15.83 24.82 -15.02
CA ILE A 176 15.20 25.54 -13.91
C ILE A 176 16.16 26.61 -13.40
N SER A 177 15.67 27.85 -13.26
CA SER A 177 16.43 28.98 -12.70
C SER A 177 15.89 29.38 -11.34
N VAL A 178 16.78 29.67 -10.39
CA VAL A 178 16.45 30.09 -9.02
C VAL A 178 16.75 31.58 -8.80
N GLY A 179 16.07 32.20 -7.83
CA GLY A 179 16.37 33.56 -7.35
C GLY A 179 15.86 34.71 -8.21
N LYS A 180 15.07 34.44 -9.27
CA LYS A 180 14.49 35.49 -10.13
C LYS A 180 13.33 36.16 -9.42
N THR A 181 13.41 37.47 -9.22
CA THR A 181 12.30 38.23 -8.63
C THR A 181 11.07 38.18 -9.55
N PHE A 182 9.94 37.78 -8.98
CA PHE A 182 8.67 37.79 -9.69
C PHE A 182 7.91 39.12 -9.51
N ASP A 183 7.26 39.58 -10.57
CA ASP A 183 6.30 40.67 -10.50
C ASP A 183 4.98 40.21 -9.86
N ILE A 184 4.05 41.15 -9.63
CA ILE A 184 2.77 40.87 -8.97
C ILE A 184 1.92 39.89 -9.79
N ILE A 185 1.94 39.98 -11.12
CA ILE A 185 1.13 39.13 -12.01
C ILE A 185 1.67 37.70 -11.98
N GLN A 186 2.99 37.53 -12.01
CA GLN A 186 3.65 36.23 -11.91
C GLN A 186 3.37 35.53 -10.58
N LYS A 187 3.44 36.26 -9.46
CA LYS A 187 3.11 35.71 -8.14
C LYS A 187 1.66 35.28 -8.06
N LEU A 188 0.73 36.10 -8.57
CA LEU A 188 -0.69 35.78 -8.60
C LEU A 188 -0.96 34.54 -9.47
N TYR A 189 -0.31 34.44 -10.62
CA TYR A 189 -0.44 33.29 -11.52
C TYR A 189 0.03 31.99 -10.86
N ILE A 190 1.21 31.98 -10.22
CA ILE A 190 1.73 30.81 -9.51
C ILE A 190 0.80 30.41 -8.37
N THR A 191 0.33 31.39 -7.59
CA THR A 191 -0.61 31.16 -6.47
C THR A 191 -1.90 30.51 -6.95
N GLN A 192 -2.49 31.02 -8.03
CA GLN A 192 -3.73 30.47 -8.60
C GLN A 192 -3.56 29.06 -9.14
N LEU A 193 -2.43 28.76 -9.78
CA LEU A 193 -2.14 27.42 -10.29
C LEU A 193 -1.88 26.41 -9.18
N ALA A 194 -1.12 26.81 -8.16
CA ALA A 194 -0.76 25.94 -7.04
C ALA A 194 -1.91 25.75 -6.04
N GLY A 195 -2.84 26.70 -5.96
CA GLY A 195 -3.83 26.76 -4.88
C GLY A 195 -3.21 27.07 -3.51
N ASP A 196 -2.00 27.65 -3.49
CA ASP A 196 -1.20 27.95 -2.30
C ASP A 196 -0.59 29.36 -2.41
N ASP A 197 -0.97 30.24 -1.47
CA ASP A 197 -0.55 31.65 -1.38
C ASP A 197 0.97 31.82 -1.15
N GLY A 198 1.64 30.78 -0.66
CA GLY A 198 3.08 30.72 -0.43
C GLY A 198 3.88 30.11 -1.58
N ALA A 199 3.23 29.47 -2.57
CA ALA A 199 3.90 28.70 -3.61
C ALA A 199 4.93 29.52 -4.40
N TRP A 200 4.58 30.78 -4.73
CA TRP A 200 5.47 31.67 -5.48
C TRP A 200 6.80 31.94 -4.76
N GLN A 201 6.84 31.88 -3.42
CA GLN A 201 8.06 32.07 -2.64
C GLN A 201 9.01 30.90 -2.84
N GLN A 202 8.49 29.67 -2.86
CA GLN A 202 9.27 28.47 -3.13
C GLN A 202 9.79 28.49 -4.57
N VAL A 203 8.92 28.73 -5.56
CA VAL A 203 9.35 28.85 -6.96
C VAL A 203 10.44 29.90 -7.12
N GLN A 204 10.32 31.04 -6.43
CA GLN A 204 11.32 32.10 -6.48
C GLN A 204 12.65 31.68 -5.85
N ASN A 205 12.61 31.04 -4.67
CA ASN A 205 13.81 30.78 -3.88
C ASN A 205 14.55 29.51 -4.31
N ILE A 206 13.83 28.46 -4.69
CA ILE A 206 14.40 27.14 -5.01
C ILE A 206 14.09 26.69 -6.44
N GLY A 207 13.33 27.47 -7.21
CA GLY A 207 13.10 27.26 -8.65
C GLY A 207 11.88 26.41 -9.00
N TYR A 208 11.24 25.77 -8.02
CA TYR A 208 10.09 24.92 -8.23
C TYR A 208 9.13 24.96 -7.04
N TRP A 209 7.89 24.56 -7.30
CA TRP A 209 6.87 24.18 -6.32
C TRP A 209 6.27 22.89 -6.86
N ILE A 210 6.20 21.87 -6.01
CA ILE A 210 5.75 20.55 -6.42
C ILE A 210 4.78 20.02 -5.38
N ASP A 211 3.68 19.48 -5.87
CA ASP A 211 2.71 18.74 -5.09
C ASP A 211 2.30 17.52 -5.90
N ALA A 212 1.94 16.45 -5.20
CA ALA A 212 1.40 15.24 -5.78
C ALA A 212 0.06 14.99 -5.10
N VAL A 213 -1.03 15.00 -5.86
CA VAL A 213 -2.37 14.82 -5.28
C VAL A 213 -2.96 13.52 -5.79
N MET A 214 -3.31 12.64 -4.85
CA MET A 214 -3.99 11.38 -5.14
C MET A 214 -5.46 11.66 -5.44
N ARG A 215 -5.96 11.26 -6.62
CA ARG A 215 -7.36 11.46 -7.01
C ARG A 215 -8.02 10.12 -7.29
N SER A 216 -9.04 9.76 -6.51
CA SER A 216 -9.93 8.66 -6.87
C SER A 216 -10.90 9.13 -7.94
N THR A 217 -10.85 8.57 -9.14
CA THR A 217 -11.92 8.73 -10.13
C THR A 217 -12.94 7.61 -9.94
N THR A 218 -14.17 7.94 -9.55
CA THR A 218 -15.30 7.03 -9.72
C THR A 218 -15.59 6.98 -11.21
N SER A 219 -15.55 5.80 -11.83
CA SER A 219 -15.94 5.61 -13.23
C SER A 219 -17.47 5.61 -13.35
N GLU A 220 -18.10 6.74 -13.02
CA GLU A 220 -19.47 7.05 -13.37
C GLU A 220 -19.45 8.25 -14.33
N GLU A 221 -20.29 8.18 -15.36
CA GLU A 221 -20.37 9.07 -16.54
C GLU A 221 -19.46 8.72 -17.72
N ILE A 222 -19.69 7.53 -18.30
CA ILE A 222 -19.87 7.46 -19.76
C ILE A 222 -21.33 7.04 -19.99
N SER A 223 -22.20 8.04 -20.17
CA SER A 223 -23.51 7.88 -20.81
C SER A 223 -23.56 8.72 -22.06
#